data_AF-A0A918NJZ2-F1
#
_entry.id   AF-A0A918NJZ2-F1
#
_cell.length_a   1.000
_cell.length_b   1.000
_cell.length_c   1.000
_cell.angle_alpha   90.00
_cell.angle_beta   90.00
_cell.angle_gamma   90.00
#
_symmetry.space_group_name_H-M   'P 1'
#
loop_
_entity.id
_entity.type
_entity.pdbx_description
1 polymer ?
#
loop_
_entity_poly.entity_id
_entity_poly.type
_entity_poly.pdbx_seq_one_letter_code
_entity_poly.pdbx_strand_id
1 'polypeptide(L)'
;MAVALVTTATANPALQGLIESLAPNTPPAPPSPWPPAPMVWIGLAVLAVLIALAVARVWKTRERRRYLGALRRLQRQSDSERLLRLHRLLRNASAHQDPARKSLSDADFARLVADSLNQSEPPAWVNAHYRPEPTPDVDWRQARRLVRRWCA
;
A
#
# COMPACT_ATOMS: atom_id res chain seq x y z
N MET A 1 -50.73 31.91 65.09
CA MET A 1 -51.40 32.40 63.86
C MET A 1 -50.39 33.21 63.07
N ALA A 2 -49.67 32.59 62.14
CA ALA A 2 -48.62 33.25 61.36
C ALA A 2 -48.72 32.78 59.90
N VAL A 3 -49.75 33.28 59.20
CA VAL A 3 -49.97 33.04 57.76
C VAL A 3 -50.47 34.36 57.18
N ALA A 4 -49.55 35.29 56.86
CA ALA A 4 -49.90 36.50 56.10
C ALA A 4 -48.67 37.28 55.56
N LEU A 5 -47.55 36.64 55.23
CA LEU A 5 -46.38 37.37 54.70
C LEU A 5 -45.84 36.86 53.36
N VAL A 6 -46.52 35.92 52.71
CA VAL A 6 -46.09 35.37 51.41
C VAL A 6 -46.80 36.03 50.22
N THR A 7 -47.88 36.80 50.44
CA THR A 7 -48.77 37.26 49.36
C THR A 7 -48.46 38.64 48.77
N THR A 8 -47.47 39.39 49.27
CA THR A 8 -47.13 40.72 48.72
C THR A 8 -45.91 40.74 47.79
N ALA A 9 -45.13 39.66 47.73
CA ALA A 9 -43.93 39.59 46.90
C ALA A 9 -44.24 39.51 45.38
N THR A 10 -45.47 39.15 45.01
CA THR A 10 -45.89 38.97 43.61
C THR A 10 -46.54 40.20 42.97
N ALA A 11 -46.74 41.32 43.69
CA ALA A 11 -47.45 42.50 43.19
C ALA A 11 -46.54 43.64 42.71
N ASN A 12 -45.22 43.55 42.88
CA ASN A 12 -44.31 44.60 42.46
C ASN A 12 -43.77 44.32 41.04
N PRO A 13 -44.23 45.05 40.00
CA PRO A 13 -43.84 44.81 38.62
C PRO A 13 -42.34 45.05 38.39
N ALA A 14 -41.71 45.91 39.20
CA ALA A 14 -40.26 46.13 39.14
C ALA A 14 -39.46 44.91 39.64
N LEU A 15 -40.01 44.16 40.60
CA LEU A 15 -39.38 42.97 41.17
C LEU A 15 -39.61 41.74 40.27
N GLN A 16 -40.77 41.65 39.63
CA GLN A 16 -41.01 40.69 38.54
C GLN A 16 -40.06 40.94 37.36
N GLY A 17 -39.88 42.19 36.92
CA GLY A 17 -38.92 42.51 35.85
C GLY A 17 -37.47 42.17 36.22
N LEU A 18 -37.09 42.30 37.49
CA LEU A 18 -35.78 41.86 38.00
C LEU A 18 -35.63 40.34 38.00
N ILE A 19 -36.63 39.58 38.47
CA ILE A 19 -36.62 38.12 38.46
C ILE A 19 -36.63 37.57 37.02
N GLU A 20 -37.37 38.22 36.13
CA GLU A 20 -37.45 37.88 34.71
C GLU A 20 -36.14 38.22 33.98
N SER A 21 -35.45 39.30 34.38
CA SER A 21 -34.08 39.61 33.92
C SER A 21 -33.00 38.65 34.48
N LEU A 22 -33.32 37.94 35.57
CA LEU A 22 -32.47 36.91 36.18
C LEU A 22 -32.77 35.50 35.66
N ALA A 23 -33.75 35.35 34.76
CA ALA A 23 -34.06 34.07 34.13
C ALA A 23 -33.00 33.68 33.09
N PRO A 24 -32.75 32.37 32.96
CA PRO A 24 -31.97 31.56 33.87
C PRO A 24 -30.46 31.73 33.58
N ASN A 25 -29.64 31.78 34.62
CA ASN A 25 -28.19 31.61 34.50
C ASN A 25 -27.91 30.13 34.16
N THR A 26 -28.18 29.73 32.92
CA THR A 26 -27.93 28.37 32.44
C THR A 26 -26.43 28.13 32.48
N PRO A 27 -25.97 27.06 33.15
CA PRO A 27 -24.55 26.74 33.14
C PRO A 27 -24.11 26.56 31.69
N PRO A 28 -22.91 27.03 31.31
CA PRO A 28 -22.42 26.86 29.96
C PRO A 28 -22.46 25.37 29.60
N ALA A 29 -22.77 25.10 28.33
CA ALA A 29 -22.79 23.73 27.82
C ALA A 29 -21.48 23.02 28.20
N PRO A 30 -21.53 21.76 28.65
CA PRO A 30 -20.33 21.03 29.01
C PRO A 30 -19.37 21.03 27.81
N PRO A 31 -18.04 21.11 28.05
CA PRO A 31 -17.06 21.16 26.98
C PRO A 31 -17.25 19.95 26.06
N SER A 32 -17.63 20.23 24.81
CA SER A 32 -17.78 19.20 23.79
C SER A 32 -16.38 18.76 23.34
N PRO A 33 -16.09 17.45 23.26
CA PRO A 33 -14.83 16.95 22.71
C PRO A 33 -14.70 17.17 21.19
N TRP A 34 -15.66 17.88 20.58
CA TRP A 34 -15.74 18.14 19.16
C TRP A 34 -15.70 19.65 18.86
N PRO A 35 -14.90 20.10 17.89
CA PRO A 35 -13.95 19.32 17.10
C PRO A 35 -12.70 18.97 17.93
N PRO A 36 -12.13 17.77 17.73
CA PRO A 36 -10.86 17.43 18.35
C PRO A 36 -9.80 18.44 17.89
N ALA A 37 -8.90 18.78 18.82
CA ALA A 37 -7.83 19.74 18.55
C ALA A 37 -7.09 19.36 17.26
N PRO A 38 -6.67 20.31 16.42
CA PRO A 38 -6.02 20.06 15.13
C PRO A 38 -4.87 19.04 15.20
N MET A 39 -4.18 18.96 16.33
CA MET A 39 -3.11 17.99 16.58
C MET A 39 -3.56 16.52 16.51
N VAL A 40 -4.81 16.21 16.87
CA VAL A 40 -5.36 14.85 16.76
C VAL A 40 -5.48 14.44 15.29
N TRP A 41 -5.93 15.34 14.42
CA TRP A 41 -6.02 15.09 12.98
C TRP A 41 -4.65 14.91 12.35
N ILE A 42 -3.66 15.70 12.78
CA ILE A 42 -2.27 15.54 12.33
C ILE A 42 -1.74 14.17 12.76
N GLY A 43 -1.98 13.76 14.01
CA GLY A 43 -1.58 12.43 14.50
C GLY A 43 -2.19 11.29 13.70
N LEU A 44 -3.49 11.37 13.37
CA LEU A 44 -4.17 10.39 12.52
C LEU A 44 -3.61 10.37 11.09
N ALA A 45 -3.34 11.54 10.50
CA ALA A 45 -2.77 11.63 9.16
C ALA A 45 -1.38 10.98 9.10
N VAL A 46 -0.51 11.27 10.08
CA VAL A 46 0.81 10.66 10.18
C VAL A 46 0.70 9.14 10.36
N LEU A 47 -0.18 8.68 11.25
CA LEU A 47 -0.41 7.25 11.46
C LEU A 47 -0.89 6.56 10.18
N ALA A 48 -1.83 7.16 9.45
CA ALA A 48 -2.33 6.64 8.18
C ALA A 48 -1.21 6.54 7.13
N VAL A 49 -0.35 7.56 7.03
CA VAL A 49 0.82 7.54 6.13
C VAL A 49 1.79 6.43 6.51
N LEU A 50 2.08 6.24 7.79
CA LEU A 50 2.97 5.17 8.25
C LEU A 50 2.39 3.78 7.96
N ILE A 51 1.10 3.57 8.18
CA ILE A 51 0.41 2.32 7.85
C ILE A 51 0.47 2.07 6.34
N ALA A 52 0.17 3.09 5.52
CA ALA A 52 0.24 2.98 4.07
C ALA A 52 1.66 2.60 3.60
N LEU A 53 2.69 3.23 4.18
CA LEU A 53 4.09 2.90 3.88
C LEU A 53 4.44 1.46 4.28
N ALA A 54 3.99 1.02 5.46
CA ALA A 54 4.23 -0.33 5.98
C ALA A 54 3.55 -1.38 5.10
N VAL A 55 2.28 -1.17 4.74
CA VAL A 55 1.53 -2.04 3.83
C VAL A 55 2.21 -2.10 2.47
N ALA A 56 2.59 -0.96 1.89
CA ALA A 56 3.31 -0.91 0.62
C ALA A 56 4.64 -1.68 0.66
N ARG A 57 5.42 -1.54 1.74
CA ARG A 57 6.67 -2.27 1.96
C ARG A 57 6.43 -3.79 2.08
N VAL A 58 5.41 -4.20 2.83
CA VAL A 58 5.06 -5.62 3.00
C VAL A 58 4.58 -6.23 1.68
N TRP A 59 3.77 -5.50 0.91
CA TRP A 59 3.30 -5.97 -0.39
C TRP A 59 4.46 -6.14 -1.37
N LYS A 60 5.34 -5.14 -1.48
CA LYS A 60 6.55 -5.24 -2.32
C LYS A 60 7.43 -6.44 -1.93
N THR A 61 7.66 -6.65 -0.63
CA THR A 61 8.49 -7.77 -0.17
C THR A 61 7.82 -9.14 -0.37
N ARG A 62 6.49 -9.23 -0.20
CA ARG A 62 5.73 -10.46 -0.43
C ARG A 62 5.74 -10.85 -1.90
N GLU A 63 5.59 -9.91 -2.81
CA GLU A 63 5.60 -10.18 -4.25
C GLU A 63 6.99 -10.65 -4.70
N ARG A 64 8.04 -9.98 -4.24
CA ARG A 64 9.43 -10.42 -4.45
C ARG A 64 9.66 -11.84 -3.92
N ARG A 65 9.14 -12.17 -2.73
CA ARG A 65 9.24 -13.53 -2.17
C ARG A 65 8.49 -14.57 -3.02
N ARG A 66 7.35 -14.21 -3.59
CA ARG A 66 6.55 -15.07 -4.47
C ARG A 66 7.32 -15.44 -5.75
N TYR A 67 7.87 -14.45 -6.46
CA TYR A 67 8.67 -14.70 -7.67
C TYR A 67 9.97 -15.46 -7.37
N LEU A 68 10.68 -15.11 -6.30
CA LEU A 68 11.88 -15.85 -5.88
C LEU A 68 11.56 -17.27 -5.39
N GLY A 69 10.37 -17.48 -4.83
CA GLY A 69 9.85 -18.80 -4.46
C GLY A 69 9.55 -19.64 -5.70
N ALA A 70 8.86 -19.06 -6.69
CA ALA A 70 8.57 -19.72 -7.96
C ALA A 70 9.86 -20.07 -8.73
N LEU A 71 10.84 -19.17 -8.77
CA LEU A 71 12.15 -19.43 -9.36
C LEU A 71 12.88 -20.60 -8.67
N ARG A 72 12.85 -20.65 -7.33
CA ARG A 72 13.43 -21.77 -6.56
C ARG A 72 12.72 -23.10 -6.82
N ARG A 73 11.40 -23.09 -7.03
CA ARG A 73 10.64 -24.30 -7.41
C ARG A 73 11.03 -24.77 -8.80
N LEU A 74 11.16 -23.85 -9.76
CA LEU A 74 11.62 -24.13 -11.13
C LEU A 74 13.03 -24.69 -11.18
N GLN A 75 13.94 -24.17 -10.35
CA GLN A 75 15.31 -24.66 -10.26
C GLN A 75 15.40 -26.14 -9.86
N ARG A 76 14.44 -26.63 -9.06
CA ARG A 76 14.40 -28.03 -8.59
C ARG A 76 13.75 -28.99 -9.59
N GLN A 77 13.06 -28.46 -10.60
CA GLN A 77 12.46 -29.26 -11.66
C GLN A 77 13.48 -29.45 -12.79
N SER A 78 13.48 -30.63 -13.41
CA SER A 78 14.34 -30.98 -14.55
C SER A 78 13.57 -31.14 -15.86
N ASP A 79 12.30 -30.72 -15.89
CA ASP A 79 11.42 -30.88 -17.06
C ASP A 79 11.89 -30.07 -18.28
N SER A 80 11.59 -30.59 -19.47
CA SER A 80 11.73 -29.89 -20.76
C SER A 80 10.93 -28.58 -20.79
N GLU A 81 9.80 -28.50 -20.08
CA GLU A 81 9.00 -27.27 -19.95
C GLU A 81 9.62 -26.20 -19.04
N ARG A 82 10.71 -26.51 -18.33
CA ARG A 82 11.32 -25.60 -17.35
C ARG A 82 11.71 -24.26 -17.96
N LEU A 83 12.30 -24.27 -19.16
CA LEU A 83 12.70 -23.05 -19.84
C LEU A 83 11.51 -22.18 -20.24
N LEU A 84 10.44 -22.79 -20.77
CA LEU A 84 9.23 -22.08 -21.13
C LEU A 84 8.59 -21.41 -19.89
N ARG A 85 8.53 -22.15 -18.76
CA ARG A 85 8.02 -21.62 -17.50
C ARG A 85 8.93 -20.51 -16.93
N LEU A 86 10.24 -20.64 -17.07
CA LEU A 86 11.21 -19.60 -16.71
C LEU A 86 11.01 -18.34 -17.56
N HIS A 87 10.87 -18.48 -18.88
CA HIS A 87 10.61 -17.37 -19.79
C HIS A 87 9.30 -16.64 -19.43
N ARG A 88 8.21 -17.38 -19.20
CA ARG A 88 6.93 -16.81 -18.74
C ARG A 88 7.04 -16.09 -17.40
N LEU A 89 7.80 -16.67 -16.45
CA LEU A 89 8.04 -16.05 -15.15
C LEU A 89 8.79 -14.73 -15.30
N LEU A 90 9.84 -14.70 -16.13
CA LEU A 90 10.62 -13.49 -16.37
C LEU A 90 9.82 -12.42 -17.12
N ARG A 91 8.99 -12.79 -18.11
CA ARG A 91 8.04 -11.86 -18.74
C ARG A 91 7.10 -11.24 -17.71
N ASN A 92 6.47 -12.07 -16.88
CA ASN A 92 5.56 -11.57 -15.84
C ASN A 92 6.29 -10.69 -14.82
N ALA A 93 7.52 -11.04 -14.44
CA ALA A 93 8.35 -10.21 -13.57
C ALA A 93 8.70 -8.86 -14.20
N SER A 94 9.03 -8.83 -15.50
CA SER A 94 9.30 -7.57 -16.23
C SER A 94 8.06 -6.69 -16.36
N ALA A 95 6.87 -7.29 -16.49
CA ALA A 95 5.59 -6.60 -16.58
C ALA A 95 5.19 -5.88 -15.28
N HIS A 96 5.76 -6.28 -14.13
CA HIS A 96 5.56 -5.54 -12.88
C HIS A 96 6.22 -4.17 -12.87
N GLN A 97 7.32 -3.99 -13.60
CA GLN A 97 8.00 -2.70 -13.70
C GLN A 97 7.28 -1.78 -14.70
N ASP A 98 6.81 -2.35 -15.81
CA ASP A 98 6.10 -1.63 -16.85
C ASP A 98 5.17 -2.60 -17.58
N PRO A 99 3.83 -2.37 -17.54
CA PRO A 99 2.87 -3.27 -18.15
C PRO A 99 3.05 -3.41 -19.66
N ALA A 100 3.61 -2.40 -20.35
CA ALA A 100 3.88 -2.45 -21.79
C ALA A 100 4.93 -3.51 -22.16
N ARG A 101 5.79 -3.91 -21.20
CA ARG A 101 6.83 -4.93 -21.42
C ARG A 101 6.28 -6.34 -21.60
N LYS A 102 5.04 -6.60 -21.18
CA LYS A 102 4.41 -7.91 -21.32
C LYS A 102 4.18 -8.29 -22.79
N SER A 103 3.92 -7.30 -23.65
CA SER A 103 3.63 -7.47 -25.07
C SER A 103 4.85 -7.30 -25.99
N LEU A 104 6.06 -7.18 -25.43
CA LEU A 104 7.27 -7.10 -26.24
C LEU A 104 7.43 -8.34 -27.13
N SER A 105 8.06 -8.15 -28.28
CA SER A 105 8.51 -9.27 -29.10
C SER A 105 9.59 -10.05 -28.35
N ASP A 106 9.82 -11.32 -28.72
CA ASP A 106 10.83 -12.14 -28.05
C ASP A 106 12.27 -11.62 -28.27
N ALA A 107 12.52 -10.97 -29.42
CA ALA A 107 13.79 -10.33 -29.71
C ALA A 107 14.02 -9.08 -28.84
N ASP A 108 12.97 -8.29 -28.60
CA ASP A 108 13.06 -7.09 -27.76
C ASP A 108 13.12 -7.45 -26.28
N PHE A 109 12.42 -8.51 -25.88
CA PHE A 109 12.54 -9.06 -24.54
C PHE A 109 13.95 -9.57 -24.26
N ALA A 110 14.57 -10.27 -25.20
CA ALA A 110 15.95 -10.72 -25.07
C ALA A 110 16.93 -9.54 -24.94
N ARG A 111 16.73 -8.47 -25.71
CA ARG A 111 17.49 -7.20 -25.58
C ARG A 111 17.29 -6.57 -24.21
N LEU A 112 16.05 -6.46 -23.73
CA LEU A 112 15.74 -5.96 -22.39
C LEU A 112 16.46 -6.76 -21.29
N VAL A 113 16.56 -8.09 -21.44
CA VAL A 113 17.29 -8.95 -20.52
C VAL A 113 18.79 -8.65 -20.56
N ALA A 114 19.38 -8.51 -21.76
CA ALA A 114 20.78 -8.14 -21.94
C ALA A 114 21.09 -6.79 -21.28
N ASP A 115 20.26 -5.77 -21.55
CA ASP A 115 20.37 -4.43 -20.95
C ASP A 115 20.25 -4.49 -19.42
N SER A 116 19.32 -5.29 -18.90
CA SER A 116 19.12 -5.46 -17.46
C SER A 116 20.28 -6.21 -16.78
N LEU A 117 21.10 -6.94 -17.54
CA LEU A 117 22.30 -7.61 -17.07
C LEU A 117 23.59 -6.85 -17.39
N ASN A 118 23.50 -5.70 -18.09
CA ASN A 118 24.63 -4.97 -18.66
C ASN A 118 25.51 -5.86 -19.56
N GLN A 119 24.90 -6.67 -20.42
CA GLN A 119 25.57 -7.52 -21.40
C GLN A 119 25.28 -7.02 -22.81
N SER A 120 26.27 -7.11 -23.69
CA SER A 120 26.14 -6.72 -25.11
C SER A 120 25.27 -7.69 -25.92
N GLU A 121 25.21 -8.95 -25.51
CA GLU A 121 24.41 -9.99 -26.15
C GLU A 121 23.40 -10.62 -25.17
N PRO A 122 22.22 -11.04 -25.65
CA PRO A 122 21.25 -11.71 -24.82
C PRO A 122 21.72 -13.11 -24.41
N PRO A 123 21.52 -13.52 -23.14
CA PRO A 123 21.90 -14.85 -22.70
C PRO A 123 21.19 -15.95 -23.50
N ALA A 124 21.94 -16.96 -23.94
CA ALA A 124 21.44 -18.05 -24.78
C ALA A 124 20.22 -18.78 -24.17
N TRP A 125 20.16 -18.87 -22.84
CA TRP A 125 19.07 -19.56 -22.12
C TRP A 125 17.72 -18.81 -22.15
N VAL A 126 17.67 -17.52 -22.49
CA VAL A 126 16.44 -16.71 -22.46
C VAL A 126 15.45 -17.11 -23.56
N ASN A 127 15.98 -17.44 -24.74
CA ASN A 127 15.22 -17.86 -25.92
C ASN A 127 15.46 -19.33 -26.29
N ALA A 128 16.13 -20.08 -25.41
CA ALA A 128 16.47 -21.47 -25.67
C ALA A 128 15.24 -22.38 -25.86
N HIS A 129 14.07 -22.02 -25.34
CA HIS A 129 12.84 -22.80 -25.55
C HIS A 129 12.31 -22.74 -26.99
N TYR A 130 12.78 -21.80 -27.82
CA TYR A 130 12.46 -21.75 -29.25
C TYR A 130 13.43 -22.55 -30.11
N ARG A 131 14.57 -22.97 -29.55
CA ARG A 131 15.60 -23.68 -30.30
C ARG A 131 15.43 -25.20 -30.09
N PRO A 132 15.50 -26.01 -31.16
CA PRO A 132 15.49 -27.47 -31.05
C PRO A 132 16.84 -28.05 -30.55
N GLU A 133 17.87 -27.21 -30.47
CA GLU A 133 19.22 -27.53 -30.03
C GLU A 133 19.33 -27.88 -28.53
N PRO A 134 20.43 -28.50 -28.09
CA PRO A 134 20.63 -28.86 -26.68
C PRO A 134 20.39 -27.67 -25.75
N THR A 135 19.63 -27.93 -24.70
CA THR A 135 19.20 -26.96 -23.71
C THR A 135 20.44 -26.35 -23.02
N PRO A 136 20.78 -25.06 -23.25
CA PRO A 136 21.93 -24.45 -22.61
C PRO A 136 21.72 -24.41 -21.09
N ASP A 137 22.82 -24.52 -20.34
CA ASP A 137 22.76 -24.44 -18.89
C ASP A 137 22.26 -23.04 -18.47
N VAL A 138 21.32 -23.05 -17.52
CA VAL A 138 20.65 -21.82 -17.08
C VAL A 138 21.45 -21.21 -15.96
N ASP A 139 21.97 -19.98 -16.16
CA ASP A 139 22.57 -19.22 -15.06
C ASP A 139 21.47 -18.68 -14.13
N TRP A 140 21.13 -19.50 -13.12
CA TRP A 140 20.15 -19.16 -12.10
C TRP A 140 20.54 -17.93 -11.25
N ARG A 141 21.83 -17.57 -11.19
CA ARG A 141 22.28 -16.35 -10.49
C ARG A 141 21.88 -15.11 -11.28
N GLN A 142 22.00 -15.13 -12.60
CA GLN A 142 21.53 -14.06 -13.48
C GLN A 142 20.01 -13.94 -13.44
N ALA A 143 19.28 -15.05 -13.58
CA ALA A 143 17.82 -15.06 -13.47
C ALA A 143 17.32 -14.48 -12.12
N ARG A 144 18.00 -14.83 -11.02
CA ARG A 144 17.68 -14.28 -9.69
C ARG A 144 17.98 -12.79 -9.58
N ARG A 145 19.06 -12.30 -10.21
CA ARG A 145 19.39 -10.86 -10.25
C ARG A 145 18.32 -10.08 -11.02
N LEU A 146 17.87 -10.58 -12.17
CA LEU A 146 16.78 -9.98 -12.95
C LEU A 146 15.49 -9.85 -12.15
N VAL A 147 15.03 -10.94 -11.54
CA VAL A 147 13.81 -10.94 -10.72
C VAL A 147 13.94 -9.94 -9.55
N ARG A 148 15.12 -9.84 -8.93
CA ARG A 148 15.35 -8.85 -7.86
C ARG A 148 15.32 -7.41 -8.37
N ARG A 149 15.80 -7.16 -9.58
CA ARG A 149 15.86 -5.82 -10.20
C ARG A 149 14.48 -5.36 -10.64
N TRP A 150 13.69 -6.24 -11.26
CA TRP A 150 12.36 -5.89 -11.79
C TRP A 150 11.26 -5.91 -10.71
N CYS A 151 11.45 -6.60 -9.58
CA CYS A 151 10.50 -6.62 -8.47
C CYS A 151 10.94 -5.77 -7.25
N ALA A 152 11.82 -4.78 -7.43
CA ALA A 152 12.22 -3.82 -6.39
C ALA A 152 11.26 -2.61 -6.34
#